data_AF-A0A3C1Z139-F1
#
_entry.id   AF-A0A3C1Z139-F1
#
_cell.length_a   1.000
_cell.length_b   1.000
_cell.length_c   1.000
_cell.angle_alpha   90.00
_cell.angle_beta   90.00
_cell.angle_gamma   90.00
#
_symmetry.space_group_name_H-M   'P 1'
#
loop_
_entity.id
_entity.type
_entity.pdbx_description
1 polymer ?
#
loop_
_entity_poly.entity_id
_entity_poly.type
_entity_poly.pdbx_seq_one_letter_code
_entity_poly.pdbx_strand_id
1 'polypeptide(L)'
;MENPHPPSIAALLQGLLEDVRVLIGQTVRLARDEMKLERQKLTSLVMRIGIGLAMAFMTSVLSLFMLVHLLHGWSGLPLWASYGIVGLLCALLAGMLLASAASLGATLRLWPFRTLHSIKEDARWIKEQVLSTKT
;
A
#
# COMPACT_ATOMS: atom_id res chain seq x y z
N MET A 1 -40.18 -32.03 49.38
CA MET A 1 -39.17 -32.85 48.67
C MET A 1 -38.94 -32.19 47.34
N GLU A 2 -37.90 -31.36 47.29
CA GLU A 2 -37.31 -30.78 46.09
C GLU A 2 -37.20 -31.82 44.97
N ASN A 3 -37.67 -31.46 43.78
CA ASN A 3 -37.11 -32.00 42.54
C ASN A 3 -36.51 -30.81 41.79
N PRO A 4 -35.19 -30.58 41.87
CA PRO A 4 -34.55 -29.56 41.06
C PRO A 4 -34.51 -30.10 39.63
N HIS A 5 -35.32 -29.51 38.74
CA HIS A 5 -35.18 -29.78 37.31
C HIS A 5 -33.71 -29.51 36.95
N PRO A 6 -32.96 -30.51 36.43
CA PRO A 6 -31.60 -30.28 36.00
C PRO A 6 -31.63 -29.18 34.94
N PRO A 7 -30.64 -28.27 34.91
CA PRO A 7 -30.57 -27.25 33.87
C PRO A 7 -30.68 -27.98 32.53
N SER A 8 -31.81 -27.77 31.86
CA SER A 8 -32.12 -28.43 30.61
C SER A 8 -30.98 -28.15 29.64
N ILE A 9 -30.51 -29.18 28.95
CA ILE A 9 -29.47 -29.06 27.90
C ILE A 9 -29.86 -27.96 26.89
N ALA A 10 -31.17 -27.73 26.70
CA ALA A 10 -31.69 -26.61 25.91
C ALA A 10 -31.28 -25.23 26.46
N ALA A 11 -31.31 -25.02 27.78
CA ALA A 11 -30.92 -23.76 28.40
C ALA A 11 -29.41 -23.50 28.29
N LEU A 12 -28.58 -24.56 28.36
CA LEU A 12 -27.13 -24.46 28.16
C LEU A 12 -26.78 -24.15 26.70
N LEU A 13 -27.48 -24.75 25.73
CA LEU A 13 -27.34 -24.43 24.32
C LEU A 13 -27.78 -23.00 24.00
N GLN A 14 -28.85 -22.53 24.64
CA GLN A 14 -29.34 -21.16 24.49
C GLN A 14 -28.33 -20.15 25.05
N GLY A 15 -27.72 -20.43 26.21
CA GLY A 15 -26.62 -19.64 26.76
C GLY A 15 -25.38 -19.61 25.87
N LEU A 16 -24.99 -20.75 25.29
CA LEU A 16 -23.85 -20.83 24.38
C LEU A 16 -24.09 -20.06 23.07
N LEU A 17 -25.32 -20.13 22.52
CA LEU A 17 -25.71 -19.36 21.33
C LEU A 17 -25.65 -17.84 21.58
N GLU A 18 -26.10 -17.41 22.76
CA GLU A 18 -26.03 -16.00 23.16
C GLU A 18 -24.56 -15.55 23.32
N ASP A 19 -23.72 -16.37 23.95
CA ASP A 19 -22.29 -16.09 24.11
C ASP A 19 -21.55 -16.03 22.78
N VAL A 20 -21.84 -16.94 21.85
CA VAL A 20 -21.27 -16.91 20.48
C VAL A 20 -21.68 -15.63 19.75
N ARG A 21 -22.94 -15.21 19.89
CA ARG A 21 -23.44 -13.96 19.29
C ARG A 21 -22.72 -12.74 19.86
N VAL A 22 -22.51 -12.70 21.17
CA VAL A 22 -21.73 -11.65 21.84
C VAL A 22 -20.28 -11.65 21.34
N LEU A 23 -19.66 -12.83 21.24
CA LEU A 23 -18.28 -12.98 20.80
C LEU A 23 -18.08 -12.50 19.35
N ILE A 24 -18.97 -12.88 18.42
CA ILE A 24 -18.94 -12.42 17.02
C ILE A 24 -19.03 -10.89 16.97
N GLY A 25 -19.92 -10.28 17.76
CA GLY A 25 -20.03 -8.83 17.86
C GLY A 25 -18.73 -8.16 18.33
N GLN A 26 -18.03 -8.78 19.29
CA GLN A 26 -16.73 -8.32 19.78
C GLN A 26 -15.64 -8.49 18.72
N THR A 27 -15.57 -9.62 18.02
CA THR A 27 -14.56 -9.86 16.98
C THR A 27 -14.70 -8.86 15.83
N VAL A 28 -15.94 -8.53 15.43
CA VAL A 28 -16.19 -7.50 14.40
C VAL A 28 -15.77 -6.12 14.87
N ARG A 29 -16.02 -5.77 16.14
CA ARG A 29 -15.55 -4.49 16.71
C ARG A 29 -14.03 -4.42 16.77
N LEU A 30 -13.37 -5.49 17.23
CA LEU A 30 -11.91 -5.58 17.33
C LEU A 30 -11.26 -5.46 15.93
N ALA A 31 -11.77 -6.22 14.96
CA ALA A 31 -11.31 -6.17 13.57
C ALA A 31 -11.47 -4.76 12.97
N ARG A 32 -12.60 -4.09 13.26
CA ARG A 32 -12.82 -2.72 12.79
C ARG A 32 -11.84 -1.73 13.40
N ASP A 33 -11.51 -1.89 14.67
CA ASP A 33 -10.58 -0.99 15.38
C ASP A 33 -9.13 -1.24 14.95
N GLU A 34 -8.73 -2.49 14.75
CA GLU A 34 -7.41 -2.84 14.20
C GLU A 34 -7.25 -2.31 12.77
N MET A 35 -8.26 -2.48 11.92
CA MET A 35 -8.26 -1.89 10.58
C MET A 35 -8.13 -0.36 10.60
N LYS A 36 -8.76 0.34 11.55
CA LYS A 36 -8.60 1.80 11.69
C LYS A 36 -7.17 2.16 12.10
N LEU A 37 -6.58 1.40 13.03
CA LEU A 37 -5.22 1.62 13.52
C LEU A 37 -4.18 1.41 12.40
N GLU A 38 -4.33 0.35 11.61
CA GLU A 38 -3.49 0.10 10.44
C GLU A 38 -3.66 1.18 9.39
N ARG A 39 -4.90 1.58 9.09
CA ARG A 39 -5.18 2.68 8.14
C ARG A 39 -4.52 3.98 8.57
N GLN A 40 -4.57 4.34 9.85
CA GLN A 40 -3.92 5.57 10.36
C GLN A 40 -2.40 5.50 10.23
N LYS A 41 -1.78 4.35 10.47
CA LYS A 41 -0.35 4.15 10.26
C LYS A 41 0.01 4.26 8.78
N LEU A 42 -0.77 3.63 7.89
CA LEU A 42 -0.58 3.73 6.45
C LEU A 42 -0.75 5.16 5.94
N THR A 43 -1.82 5.87 6.35
CA THR A 43 -2.07 7.24 5.89
C THR A 43 -1.00 8.20 6.39
N SER A 44 -0.55 8.07 7.63
CA SER A 44 0.53 8.92 8.16
C SER A 44 1.86 8.68 7.45
N LEU A 45 2.18 7.42 7.10
CA LEU A 45 3.37 7.09 6.31
C LEU A 45 3.27 7.66 4.89
N VAL A 46 2.14 7.46 4.22
CA VAL A 46 1.90 8.00 2.87
C VAL A 46 1.95 9.52 2.86
N MET A 47 1.36 10.20 3.86
CA MET A 47 1.45 11.65 3.99
C MET A 47 2.89 12.12 4.16
N ARG A 48 3.66 11.47 5.04
CA ARG A 48 5.08 11.83 5.27
C ARG A 48 5.92 11.67 4.01
N ILE A 49 5.75 10.55 3.30
CA ILE A 49 6.42 10.30 2.03
C ILE A 49 5.98 11.32 0.97
N GLY A 50 4.68 11.59 0.87
CA GLY A 50 4.12 12.55 -0.09
C GLY A 50 4.64 13.97 0.13
N ILE A 51 4.67 14.44 1.37
CA ILE A 51 5.22 15.75 1.73
C ILE A 51 6.72 15.80 1.41
N GLY A 52 7.47 14.77 1.80
CA GLY A 52 8.91 14.69 1.51
C GLY A 52 9.20 14.72 0.01
N LEU A 53 8.42 13.97 -0.79
CA LEU A 53 8.56 13.94 -2.24
C LEU A 53 8.21 15.28 -2.88
N ALA A 54 7.13 15.92 -2.43
CA ALA A 54 6.74 17.25 -2.91
C ALA A 54 7.82 18.31 -2.60
N MET A 55 8.38 18.27 -1.40
CA MET A 55 9.42 19.20 -0.97
C MET A 55 10.74 18.96 -1.70
N ALA A 56 11.11 17.69 -1.93
CA ALA A 56 12.25 17.31 -2.75
C ALA A 56 12.09 17.78 -4.20
N PHE A 57 10.89 17.62 -4.78
CA PHE A 57 10.57 18.10 -6.12
C PHE A 57 10.72 19.62 -6.23
N MET A 58 10.12 20.37 -5.30
CA MET A 58 10.24 21.84 -5.28
C MET A 58 11.69 22.29 -5.14
N THR A 59 12.44 21.69 -4.22
CA THR A 59 13.85 22.01 -4.01
C THR A 59 14.69 21.70 -5.25
N SER A 60 14.43 20.58 -5.91
CA SER A 60 15.09 20.20 -7.16
C SER A 60 14.86 21.26 -8.24
N VAL A 61 13.60 21.66 -8.47
CA VAL A 61 13.26 22.71 -9.46
C VAL A 61 13.98 24.02 -9.15
N LEU A 62 13.94 24.50 -7.90
CA LEU A 62 14.63 25.73 -7.50
C LEU A 62 16.15 25.63 -7.67
N SER A 63 16.74 24.47 -7.36
CA SER A 63 18.17 24.22 -7.52
C SER A 63 18.59 24.21 -9.00
N LEU A 64 17.74 23.69 -9.90
CA LEU A 64 17.94 23.80 -11.35
C LEU A 64 17.96 25.26 -11.81
N PHE A 65 17.03 26.09 -11.36
CA PHE A 65 17.03 27.52 -11.69
C PHE A 65 18.29 28.22 -11.17
N MET A 66 18.71 27.94 -9.94
CA MET A 66 19.95 28.47 -9.37
C MET A 66 21.16 28.10 -10.23
N LEU A 67 21.29 26.82 -10.64
CA LEU A 67 22.38 26.34 -11.47
C LEU A 67 22.43 27.04 -12.83
N VAL A 68 21.27 27.25 -13.47
CA VAL A 68 21.19 27.93 -14.76
C VAL A 68 21.61 29.40 -14.64
N HIS A 69 21.15 30.10 -13.61
CA HIS A 69 21.54 31.49 -13.37
C HIS A 69 23.02 31.63 -13.02
N LEU A 70 23.57 30.70 -12.22
CA LEU A 70 24.99 30.66 -11.89
C LEU A 70 25.85 30.42 -13.14
N LEU A 71 25.44 29.48 -13.99
CA LEU A 71 26.14 29.17 -15.22
C LEU A 71 26.08 30.34 -16.22
N HIS A 72 24.93 31.00 -16.35
CA HIS A 72 24.79 32.20 -17.18
C HIS A 72 25.70 33.34 -16.70
N GLY A 73 25.73 33.60 -15.39
CA GLY A 73 26.56 34.65 -14.81
C GLY A 73 28.07 34.40 -14.93
N TRP A 74 28.51 33.14 -14.93
CA TRP A 74 29.93 32.79 -14.99
C TRP A 74 30.46 32.58 -16.42
N SER A 75 29.62 32.09 -17.34
CA SER A 75 30.03 31.71 -18.69
C SER A 75 29.66 32.73 -19.78
N GLY A 76 28.77 33.69 -19.48
CA GLY A 76 28.25 34.63 -20.48
C GLY A 76 27.45 33.97 -21.61
N LEU A 77 27.14 32.67 -21.49
CA LEU A 77 26.42 31.91 -22.51
C LEU A 77 24.95 32.33 -22.58
N PRO A 78 24.33 32.28 -23.77
CA PRO A 78 22.91 32.57 -23.91
C PRO A 78 22.07 31.54 -23.13
N LEU A 79 20.97 32.00 -22.53
CA LEU A 79 20.17 31.22 -21.56
C LEU A 79 19.75 29.83 -22.08
N TRP A 80 19.44 29.70 -23.37
CA TRP A 80 19.03 28.41 -23.96
C TRP A 80 20.14 27.35 -23.90
N ALA A 81 21.41 27.76 -24.04
CA ALA A 81 22.55 26.85 -23.97
C ALA A 81 22.82 26.38 -22.54
N SER A 82 22.66 27.26 -21.54
CA SER A 82 22.80 26.88 -20.13
C SER A 82 21.66 25.96 -19.67
N TYR A 83 20.41 26.22 -20.08
CA TYR A 83 19.30 25.29 -19.85
C TYR A 83 19.54 23.94 -20.53
N GLY A 84 20.07 23.92 -21.74
CA GLY A 84 20.40 22.69 -22.47
C GLY A 84 21.42 21.82 -21.74
N ILE A 85 22.52 22.41 -21.26
CA ILE A 85 23.59 21.68 -20.56
C ILE A 85 23.11 21.15 -19.21
N VAL A 86 22.45 22.00 -18.40
CA VAL A 86 21.92 21.59 -17.09
C VAL A 86 20.84 20.54 -17.26
N GLY A 87 19.95 20.70 -18.23
CA GLY A 87 18.90 19.74 -18.57
C GLY A 87 19.47 18.39 -19.00
N LEU A 88 20.52 18.38 -19.84
CA LEU A 88 21.19 17.15 -20.27
C LEU A 88 21.84 16.42 -19.09
N LEU A 89 22.53 17.14 -18.20
CA LEU A 89 23.13 16.55 -17.01
C LEU A 89 22.06 15.96 -16.07
N CYS A 90 20.97 16.67 -15.83
CA CYS A 90 19.85 16.15 -15.05
C CYS A 90 19.18 14.94 -15.71
N ALA A 91 19.02 14.95 -17.04
CA ALA A 91 18.45 13.82 -17.78
C ALA A 91 19.36 12.57 -17.68
N LEU A 92 20.68 12.75 -17.75
CA LEU A 92 21.64 11.66 -17.56
C LEU A 92 21.57 11.09 -16.14
N LEU A 93 21.56 11.95 -15.11
CA LEU A 93 21.43 11.51 -13.72
C LEU A 93 20.10 10.79 -13.46
N ALA A 94 18.99 11.34 -13.96
CA ALA A 94 17.67 10.72 -13.86
C ALA A 94 17.64 9.36 -14.59
N GLY A 95 18.23 9.30 -15.79
CA GLY A 95 18.36 8.06 -16.56
C GLY A 95 19.17 6.99 -15.84
N MET A 96 20.30 7.35 -15.23
CA MET A 96 21.12 6.43 -14.43
C MET A 96 20.36 5.93 -13.19
N LEU A 97 19.62 6.82 -12.52
CA LEU A 97 18.84 6.46 -11.34
C LEU A 97 17.68 5.53 -11.70
N LEU A 98 16.99 5.80 -12.82
CA LEU A 98 15.94 4.94 -13.36
C LEU A 98 16.50 3.59 -13.83
N ALA A 99 17.65 3.57 -14.49
CA ALA A 99 18.32 2.33 -14.89
C ALA A 99 18.74 1.50 -13.68
N SER A 100 19.22 2.16 -12.61
CA SER A 100 19.57 1.51 -11.34
C SER A 100 18.31 0.99 -10.63
N ALA A 101 17.24 1.77 -10.57
CA ALA A 101 15.97 1.33 -9.99
C ALA A 101 15.36 0.16 -10.79
N ALA A 102 15.45 0.20 -12.13
CA ALA A 102 15.01 -0.87 -13.01
C ALA A 102 15.87 -2.12 -12.87
N SER A 103 17.19 -2.00 -12.70
CA SER A 103 18.07 -3.15 -12.46
C SER A 103 17.85 -3.77 -11.08
N LEU A 104 17.61 -2.94 -10.05
CA LEU A 104 17.19 -3.40 -8.73
C LEU A 104 15.81 -4.09 -8.77
N GLY A 105 14.84 -3.56 -9.52
CA GLY A 105 13.52 -4.19 -9.72
C GLY A 105 13.56 -5.43 -10.63
N ALA A 106 14.57 -5.56 -11.50
CA ALA A 106 14.81 -6.78 -12.26
C ALA A 106 15.47 -7.87 -11.39
N THR A 107 16.33 -7.47 -10.46
CA THR A 107 17.00 -8.38 -9.51
C THR A 107 16.06 -8.81 -8.38
N LEU A 108 15.28 -7.87 -7.85
CA LEU A 108 14.14 -8.11 -6.97
C LEU A 108 12.94 -8.42 -7.84
N ARG A 109 12.79 -9.68 -8.26
CA ARG A 109 11.67 -10.25 -9.01
C ARG A 109 10.29 -9.91 -8.38
N LEU A 110 9.85 -8.65 -8.52
CA LEU A 110 8.59 -8.07 -8.04
C LEU A 110 7.38 -8.54 -8.87
N TRP A 111 7.59 -9.54 -9.74
CA TRP A 111 6.54 -10.25 -10.43
C TRP A 111 6.39 -11.67 -9.84
N PRO A 112 5.55 -11.86 -8.81
CA PRO A 112 5.29 -13.17 -8.24
C PRO A 112 4.42 -13.98 -9.22
N PHE A 113 5.02 -14.52 -10.28
CA PHE A 113 4.33 -15.39 -11.25
C PHE A 113 3.65 -16.60 -10.58
N ARG A 114 4.07 -17.00 -9.37
CA ARG A 114 3.43 -18.09 -8.60
C ARG A 114 2.13 -17.66 -7.90
N THR A 115 2.00 -16.43 -7.41
CA THR A 115 0.78 -16.01 -6.68
C THR A 115 -0.39 -15.79 -7.62
N LEU A 116 -0.14 -15.40 -8.87
CA LEU A 116 -1.21 -15.26 -9.87
C LEU A 116 -1.84 -16.60 -10.27
N HIS A 117 -1.09 -17.71 -10.22
CA HIS A 117 -1.65 -19.04 -10.49
C HIS A 117 -2.57 -19.47 -9.34
N SER A 118 -2.12 -19.31 -8.09
CA SER A 118 -2.94 -19.59 -6.89
C SER A 118 -4.23 -18.78 -6.91
N ILE A 119 -4.17 -17.46 -7.16
CA ILE A 119 -5.36 -16.60 -7.21
C ILE A 119 -6.34 -17.05 -8.30
N LYS A 120 -5.84 -17.55 -9.43
CA LYS A 120 -6.69 -18.03 -10.53
C LYS A 120 -7.30 -19.41 -10.24
N GLU A 121 -6.61 -20.24 -9.47
CA GLU A 121 -7.13 -21.51 -8.93
C GLU A 121 -8.19 -21.24 -7.85
N ASP A 122 -7.90 -20.35 -6.92
CA ASP A 122 -8.79 -19.94 -5.83
C ASP A 122 -10.09 -19.33 -6.39
N ALA A 123 -9.99 -18.48 -7.42
CA ALA A 123 -11.15 -17.91 -8.10
C ALA A 123 -11.98 -18.97 -8.85
N ARG A 124 -11.34 -20.00 -9.40
CA ARG A 124 -12.05 -21.13 -10.04
C ARG A 124 -12.80 -21.97 -9.01
N TRP A 125 -12.15 -22.30 -7.90
CA TRP A 125 -12.75 -23.07 -6.83
C TRP A 125 -13.96 -22.34 -6.21
N ILE A 126 -13.85 -21.02 -5.98
CA ILE A 126 -14.97 -20.20 -5.48
C ILE A 126 -16.12 -20.15 -6.50
N LYS A 127 -15.81 -20.01 -7.79
CA LYS A 127 -16.82 -20.00 -8.84
C LYS A 127 -17.56 -21.35 -8.92
N GLU A 128 -16.83 -22.46 -8.81
CA GLU A 128 -17.40 -23.80 -8.79
C GLU A 128 -18.26 -24.04 -7.54
N GLN A 129 -17.84 -23.58 -6.36
CA GLN A 129 -18.64 -23.65 -5.13
C GLN A 129 -19.95 -22.85 -5.23
N VAL A 130 -19.89 -21.61 -5.75
CA VAL A 130 -21.07 -20.75 -5.90
C VAL A 130 -22.03 -21.29 -6.96
N LEU A 131 -21.52 -21.89 -8.03
CA LEU A 131 -22.36 -22.52 -9.06
C LEU A 131 -22.92 -23.88 -8.61
N SER A 132 -22.15 -24.67 -7.86
CA SER A 132 -22.58 -25.96 -7.29
C SER A 132 -23.61 -25.81 -6.18
N THR A 133 -23.60 -24.70 -5.43
CA THR A 133 -24.60 -24.42 -4.39
C THR A 133 -25.96 -23.98 -4.95
N LYS A 134 -26.05 -23.76 -6.28
CA LYS A 134 -27.26 -23.27 -6.96
C LYS A 134 -28.02 -24.32 -7.78
N THR A 135 -27.68 -25.61 -7.64
CA THR A 135 -28.46 -26.74 -8.20
C THR A 135 -29.01 -27.57 -7.05
#